data_AF-A0A0K8RQ33-F1
#
_entry.id   AF-A0A0K8RQ33-F1
#
_cell.length_a   1.000
_cell.length_b   1.000
_cell.length_c   1.000
_cell.angle_alpha   90.00
_cell.angle_beta   90.00
_cell.angle_gamma   90.00
#
_symmetry.space_group_name_H-M   'P 1'
#
loop_
_entity.id
_entity.type
_entity.pdbx_description
1 polymer ?
#
loop_
_entity_poly.entity_id
_entity_poly.type
_entity_poly.pdbx_seq_one_letter_code
_entity_poly.pdbx_strand_id
1 'polypeptide(L)'
;PCKENVDPTEHENFLFNLHAGTLPVKTWLEEKDIFVPWTVNCLLCKQPESIEHVFLDCWDAVFYWDVLQRTLKKELPLTAHGIRYLPVEKTDSVPYDLIMVIGLHSLWKSRMAVRHADIDMRPACHYFALSINQLLKMYSFFGETPDWLPVLEGLVSLRSVW
;
A
#
# COMPACT_ATOMS: atom_id res chain seq x y z
N PRO A 1 25.23 7.53 5.58
CA PRO A 1 24.25 7.59 4.46
C PRO A 1 24.09 6.21 3.83
N CYS A 2 23.27 5.35 4.44
CA CYS A 2 22.91 4.08 3.84
C CYS A 2 21.91 4.37 2.72
N LYS A 3 22.31 4.10 1.48
CA LYS A 3 21.39 4.03 0.36
C LYS A 3 20.52 2.81 0.59
N GLU A 4 19.24 3.00 0.92
CA GLU A 4 18.24 1.96 0.68
C GLU A 4 18.21 1.73 -0.83
N ASN A 5 18.87 0.67 -1.28
CA ASN A 5 18.70 0.18 -2.63
C ASN A 5 17.29 -0.41 -2.67
N VAL A 6 16.34 0.36 -3.22
CA VAL A 6 15.02 -0.16 -3.54
C VAL A 6 15.22 -1.16 -4.67
N ASP A 7 15.10 -2.45 -4.37
CA ASP A 7 15.13 -3.52 -5.38
C ASP A 7 13.85 -3.41 -6.23
N PRO A 8 13.96 -3.15 -7.56
CA PRO A 8 12.80 -3.05 -8.44
C PRO A 8 11.90 -4.31 -8.40
N THR A 9 12.47 -5.47 -8.06
CA THR A 9 11.74 -6.74 -8.02
C THR A 9 10.74 -6.82 -6.86
N GLU A 10 10.88 -6.03 -5.79
CA GLU A 10 9.96 -6.10 -4.65
C GLU A 10 8.53 -5.64 -5.01
N HIS A 11 8.40 -4.60 -5.84
CA HIS A 11 7.12 -4.01 -6.21
C HIS A 11 6.38 -4.86 -7.25
N GLU A 12 7.10 -5.37 -8.25
CA GLU A 12 6.54 -6.26 -9.28
C GLU A 12 6.09 -7.59 -8.66
N ASN A 13 6.90 -8.15 -7.75
CA ASN A 13 6.55 -9.37 -7.03
C ASN A 13 5.35 -9.13 -6.09
N PHE A 14 5.22 -7.94 -5.48
CA PHE A 14 4.09 -7.63 -4.60
C PHE A 14 2.75 -7.71 -5.33
N LEU A 15 2.58 -6.98 -6.45
CA LEU A 15 1.29 -6.91 -7.14
C LEU A 15 0.92 -8.26 -7.74
N PHE A 16 1.89 -8.97 -8.32
CA PHE A 16 1.69 -10.33 -8.81
C PHE A 16 1.21 -11.27 -7.70
N ASN A 17 1.87 -11.25 -6.54
CA ASN A 17 1.49 -12.10 -5.41
C ASN A 17 0.12 -11.71 -4.82
N LEU A 18 -0.22 -10.41 -4.80
CA LEU A 18 -1.53 -9.95 -4.36
C LEU A 18 -2.63 -10.48 -5.28
N HIS A 19 -2.41 -10.34 -6.58
CA HIS A 19 -3.32 -10.81 -7.62
C HIS A 19 -3.52 -12.34 -7.58
N ALA A 20 -2.42 -13.09 -7.47
CA ALA A 20 -2.43 -14.54 -7.42
C ALA A 20 -2.94 -15.11 -6.08
N GLY A 21 -3.15 -14.27 -5.07
CA GLY A 21 -3.52 -14.71 -3.72
C GLY A 21 -2.39 -15.45 -3.00
N THR A 22 -1.14 -15.17 -3.37
CA THR A 22 0.09 -15.80 -2.83
C THR A 22 0.91 -14.87 -1.95
N LEU A 23 0.34 -13.73 -1.54
CA LEU A 23 0.98 -12.91 -0.53
C LEU A 23 1.15 -13.72 0.76
N PRO A 24 2.33 -13.66 1.42
CA PRO A 24 2.61 -14.43 2.61
C PRO A 24 1.96 -13.80 3.85
N VAL A 25 0.65 -13.60 3.83
CA VAL A 25 -0.16 -13.27 5.00
C VAL A 25 -0.19 -14.47 5.94
N LYS A 26 -0.49 -14.26 7.23
CA LYS A 26 -0.35 -15.34 8.23
C LYS A 26 -1.24 -16.55 7.95
N THR A 27 -2.48 -16.31 7.51
CA THR A 27 -3.42 -17.38 7.13
C THR A 27 -2.86 -18.21 5.97
N TRP A 28 -2.31 -17.56 4.93
CA TRP A 28 -1.66 -18.25 3.82
C TRP A 28 -0.42 -19.05 4.26
N LEU A 29 0.38 -18.51 5.18
CA LEU A 29 1.55 -19.23 5.72
C LEU A 29 1.14 -20.49 6.47
N GLU A 30 0.10 -20.40 7.31
CA GLU A 30 -0.47 -21.55 8.02
C GLU A 30 -1.03 -22.60 7.04
N GLU A 31 -1.74 -22.18 5.99
CA GLU A 31 -2.23 -23.06 4.92
C GLU A 31 -1.11 -23.78 4.15
N LYS A 32 0.12 -23.25 4.18
CA LYS A 32 1.30 -23.84 3.53
C LYS A 32 2.21 -24.60 4.49
N ASP A 33 1.76 -24.85 5.72
CA ASP A 33 2.55 -25.47 6.78
C ASP A 33 3.87 -24.71 7.06
N ILE A 34 3.89 -23.39 6.78
CA ILE A 34 5.01 -22.51 7.10
C ILE A 34 4.80 -21.97 8.51
N PHE A 35 5.84 -22.03 9.33
CA PHE A 35 5.78 -21.59 10.72
C PHE A 35 5.36 -20.13 10.87
N VAL A 36 4.25 -19.89 11.61
CA VAL A 36 3.78 -18.57 12.02
C VAL A 36 3.96 -18.41 13.53
N PRO A 37 4.78 -17.45 14.00
CA PRO A 37 4.93 -17.21 15.43
C PRO A 37 3.60 -16.78 16.09
N TRP A 38 3.35 -17.33 17.28
CA TRP A 38 2.28 -16.94 18.23
C TRP A 38 0.85 -17.21 17.78
N THR A 39 0.40 -16.57 16.70
CA THR A 39 -0.98 -16.65 16.20
C THR A 39 -1.07 -16.11 14.77
N VAL A 40 -1.99 -16.70 14.00
CA VAL A 40 -2.41 -16.19 12.68
C VAL A 40 -3.27 -14.93 12.76
N ASN A 41 -3.68 -14.52 13.95
CA ASN A 41 -4.53 -13.35 14.12
C ASN A 41 -3.73 -12.05 14.02
N CYS A 42 -4.36 -11.03 13.47
CA CYS A 42 -3.88 -9.65 13.47
C CYS A 42 -3.75 -9.15 14.92
N LEU A 43 -2.66 -8.42 15.19
CA LEU A 43 -2.39 -7.87 16.52
C LEU A 43 -3.43 -6.83 16.97
N LEU A 44 -3.98 -6.06 16.03
CA LEU A 44 -4.93 -4.98 16.30
C LEU A 44 -6.36 -5.50 16.42
N CYS A 45 -6.81 -6.26 15.42
CA CYS A 45 -8.22 -6.66 15.32
C CYS A 45 -8.53 -8.02 15.97
N LYS A 46 -7.50 -8.80 16.31
CA LYS A 46 -7.64 -10.17 16.88
C LYS A 46 -8.42 -11.15 16.00
N GLN A 47 -8.49 -10.89 14.69
CA GLN A 47 -9.09 -11.76 13.67
C GLN A 47 -8.00 -12.38 12.79
N PRO A 48 -8.25 -13.51 12.10
CA PRO A 48 -7.29 -14.11 11.18
C PRO A 48 -6.77 -13.10 10.15
N GLU A 49 -5.45 -13.02 10.00
CA GLU A 49 -4.80 -12.09 9.07
C GLU A 49 -4.78 -12.68 7.66
N SER A 50 -5.86 -12.42 6.90
CA SER A 50 -5.99 -12.69 5.47
C SER A 50 -5.60 -11.48 4.60
N ILE A 51 -5.61 -11.65 3.27
CA ILE A 51 -5.39 -10.54 2.32
C ILE A 51 -6.47 -9.47 2.52
N GLU A 52 -7.74 -9.86 2.53
CA GLU A 52 -8.87 -8.96 2.76
C GLU A 52 -8.73 -8.25 4.10
N HIS A 53 -8.35 -8.98 5.16
CA HIS A 53 -8.14 -8.35 6.46
C HIS A 53 -7.04 -7.29 6.39
N VAL A 54 -5.87 -7.62 5.85
CA VAL A 54 -4.71 -6.73 5.81
C VAL A 54 -5.01 -5.44 5.02
N PHE A 55 -5.72 -5.54 3.90
CA PHE A 55 -5.90 -4.42 2.97
C PHE A 55 -7.25 -3.72 3.05
N LEU A 56 -8.28 -4.33 3.67
CA LEU A 56 -9.64 -3.77 3.70
C LEU A 56 -10.17 -3.68 5.13
N ASP A 57 -10.15 -4.77 5.89
CA ASP A 57 -10.95 -4.87 7.12
C ASP A 57 -10.18 -4.47 8.39
N CYS A 58 -8.85 -4.44 8.35
CA CYS A 58 -8.05 -4.05 9.50
C CYS A 58 -8.19 -2.56 9.76
N TRP A 59 -8.23 -2.15 11.03
CA TRP A 59 -8.40 -0.75 11.42
C TRP A 59 -7.41 0.19 10.72
N ASP A 60 -6.12 -0.15 10.65
CA ASP A 60 -5.18 0.73 9.95
C ASP A 60 -5.50 0.86 8.47
N ALA A 61 -6.01 -0.19 7.81
CA ALA A 61 -6.39 -0.13 6.39
C ALA A 61 -7.64 0.71 6.20
N VAL A 62 -8.67 0.52 7.04
CA VAL A 62 -9.90 1.31 7.02
C VAL A 62 -9.59 2.80 7.18
N PHE A 63 -8.84 3.18 8.23
CA PHE A 63 -8.44 4.58 8.43
C PHE A 63 -7.54 5.07 7.30
N TYR A 64 -6.65 4.22 6.80
CA TYR A 64 -5.74 4.59 5.73
C TYR A 64 -6.50 5.00 4.46
N TRP A 65 -7.41 4.14 4.01
CA TRP A 65 -8.18 4.38 2.81
C TRP A 65 -9.17 5.53 2.95
N ASP A 66 -9.82 5.66 4.10
CA ASP A 66 -10.78 6.72 4.37
C ASP A 66 -10.13 8.12 4.24
N VAL A 67 -8.96 8.32 4.83
CA VAL A 67 -8.20 9.57 4.68
C VAL A 67 -7.75 9.79 3.23
N LEU A 68 -7.30 8.73 2.54
CA LEU A 68 -6.87 8.84 1.14
C LEU A 68 -8.03 9.21 0.20
N GLN A 69 -9.17 8.56 0.33
CA GLN A 69 -10.37 8.83 -0.47
C GLN A 69 -10.90 10.25 -0.25
N ARG A 70 -10.96 10.71 1.01
CA ARG A 70 -11.37 12.09 1.32
C ARG A 70 -10.43 13.13 0.72
N THR A 71 -9.13 12.84 0.75
CA THR A 71 -8.11 13.69 0.15
C THR A 71 -8.29 13.78 -1.37
N LEU A 72 -8.45 12.64 -2.03
CA LEU A 72 -8.61 12.56 -3.48
C LEU A 72 -9.99 13.05 -3.93
N LYS A 73 -10.96 13.16 -2.99
CA LYS A 73 -12.38 13.36 -3.27
C LYS A 73 -12.92 12.34 -4.29
N LYS A 74 -12.43 11.10 -4.18
CA LYS A 74 -12.72 10.00 -5.12
C LYS A 74 -13.06 8.74 -4.35
N GLU A 75 -14.11 8.05 -4.78
CA GLU A 75 -14.40 6.70 -4.32
C GLU A 75 -13.51 5.69 -5.05
N LEU A 76 -12.71 4.96 -4.27
CA LEU A 76 -11.83 3.91 -4.79
C LEU A 76 -12.55 2.54 -4.68
N PRO A 77 -12.30 1.60 -5.61
CA PRO A 77 -12.92 0.28 -5.58
C PRO A 77 -12.33 -0.61 -4.48
N LEU A 78 -12.65 -0.34 -3.22
CA LEU A 78 -12.13 -1.07 -2.05
C LEU A 78 -12.95 -2.34 -1.78
N THR A 79 -12.80 -3.31 -2.67
CA THR A 79 -13.37 -4.65 -2.54
C THR A 79 -12.29 -5.70 -2.74
N ALA A 80 -12.56 -6.95 -2.35
CA ALA A 80 -11.65 -8.07 -2.56
C ALA A 80 -11.25 -8.25 -4.05
N HIS A 81 -12.15 -7.92 -4.98
CA HIS A 81 -11.84 -7.85 -6.41
C HIS A 81 -11.05 -6.59 -6.75
N GLY A 82 -11.48 -5.43 -6.25
CA GLY A 82 -10.87 -4.15 -6.59
C GLY A 82 -9.40 -4.02 -6.19
N ILE A 83 -9.00 -4.54 -5.03
CA ILE A 83 -7.58 -4.53 -4.60
C ILE A 83 -6.70 -5.48 -5.44
N ARG A 84 -7.28 -6.50 -6.09
CA ARG A 84 -6.54 -7.49 -6.89
C ARG A 84 -6.43 -7.12 -8.36
N TYR A 85 -7.45 -6.45 -8.90
CA TYR A 85 -7.57 -6.20 -10.34
C TYR A 85 -7.56 -4.71 -10.70
N LEU A 86 -7.68 -3.82 -9.71
CA LEU A 86 -7.65 -2.36 -9.89
C LEU A 86 -8.54 -1.89 -11.07
N PRO A 87 -9.86 -2.15 -11.03
CA PRO A 87 -10.79 -1.77 -12.10
C PRO A 87 -11.07 -0.26 -12.04
N VAL A 88 -10.03 0.56 -12.18
CA VAL A 88 -10.11 2.01 -12.20
C VAL A 88 -10.49 2.44 -13.61
N GLU A 89 -11.55 3.24 -13.71
CA GLU A 89 -11.97 3.80 -15.00
C GLU A 89 -10.88 4.70 -15.58
N LYS A 90 -10.48 4.44 -16.83
CA LYS A 90 -9.47 5.24 -17.56
C LYS A 90 -10.01 6.59 -18.07
N THR A 91 -11.23 6.95 -17.68
CA THR A 91 -11.88 8.21 -18.07
C THR A 91 -11.27 9.41 -17.36
N ASP A 92 -10.63 9.17 -16.20
CA ASP A 92 -9.95 10.21 -15.44
C ASP A 92 -8.53 10.41 -15.95
N SER A 93 -8.09 11.66 -16.07
CA SER A 93 -6.69 11.98 -16.42
C SER A 93 -5.71 11.60 -15.32
N VAL A 94 -6.18 11.43 -14.08
CA VAL A 94 -5.37 11.09 -12.91
C VAL A 94 -5.17 9.57 -12.83
N PRO A 95 -3.93 9.07 -12.65
CA PRO A 95 -3.64 7.64 -12.55
C PRO A 95 -4.00 7.10 -11.15
N TYR A 96 -5.30 6.93 -10.87
CA TYR A 96 -5.76 6.41 -9.58
C TYR A 96 -5.35 4.96 -9.32
N ASP A 97 -5.16 4.17 -10.38
CA ASP A 97 -4.59 2.82 -10.31
C ASP A 97 -3.18 2.84 -9.71
N LEU A 98 -2.31 3.75 -10.17
CA LEU A 98 -0.98 3.94 -9.62
C LEU A 98 -1.03 4.37 -8.15
N ILE A 99 -1.91 5.31 -7.81
CA ILE A 99 -2.11 5.76 -6.43
C ILE A 99 -2.55 4.59 -5.54
N MET A 100 -3.48 3.75 -6.02
CA MET A 100 -3.92 2.55 -5.31
C MET A 100 -2.81 1.52 -5.13
N VAL A 101 -2.00 1.26 -6.16
CA VAL A 101 -0.84 0.34 -6.06
C VAL A 101 0.13 0.82 -4.99
N ILE A 102 0.46 2.10 -5.00
CA ILE A 102 1.36 2.68 -3.99
C ILE A 102 0.74 2.57 -2.59
N GLY A 103 -0.57 2.78 -2.46
CA GLY A 103 -1.28 2.62 -1.18
C GLY A 103 -1.30 1.19 -0.66
N LEU A 104 -1.63 0.22 -1.51
CA LEU A 104 -1.58 -1.20 -1.20
C LEU A 104 -0.18 -1.64 -0.77
N HIS A 105 0.83 -1.24 -1.53
CA HIS A 105 2.22 -1.56 -1.19
C HIS A 105 2.65 -0.91 0.13
N SER A 106 2.19 0.31 0.42
CA SER A 106 2.49 1.01 1.67
C SER A 106 1.88 0.33 2.90
N LEU A 107 0.63 -0.14 2.79
CA LEU A 107 -0.01 -0.95 3.81
C LEU A 107 0.77 -2.25 4.04
N TRP A 108 1.17 -2.92 2.96
CA TRP A 108 1.97 -4.13 3.02
C TRP A 108 3.32 -3.91 3.72
N LYS A 109 4.07 -2.88 3.31
CA LYS A 109 5.35 -2.54 3.95
C LYS A 109 5.21 -2.28 5.44
N SER A 110 4.20 -1.51 5.84
CA SER A 110 3.94 -1.23 7.25
C SER A 110 3.65 -2.50 8.04
N ARG A 111 2.84 -3.41 7.48
CA ARG A 111 2.53 -4.71 8.10
C ARG A 111 3.76 -5.60 8.22
N MET A 112 4.58 -5.67 7.18
CA MET A 112 5.80 -6.48 7.18
C MET A 112 6.84 -5.94 8.16
N ALA A 113 6.97 -4.62 8.28
CA ALA A 113 7.86 -4.00 9.25
C ALA A 113 7.50 -4.37 10.70
N VAL A 114 6.20 -4.37 11.04
CA VAL A 114 5.73 -4.84 12.34
C VAL A 114 6.03 -6.33 12.53
N ARG A 115 5.78 -7.16 11.51
CA ARG A 115 5.96 -8.61 11.57
C ARG A 115 7.44 -9.00 11.75
N HIS A 116 8.35 -8.32 11.05
CA HIS A 116 9.78 -8.59 11.12
C HIS A 116 10.47 -7.87 12.29
N ALA A 117 9.71 -7.13 13.10
CA ALA A 117 10.22 -6.32 14.19
C ALA A 117 11.33 -5.35 13.73
N ASP A 118 11.10 -4.71 12.58
CA ASP A 118 12.04 -3.76 11.99
C ASP A 118 12.25 -2.59 12.96
N ILE A 119 13.53 -2.21 13.15
CA ILE A 119 13.93 -1.14 14.08
C ILE A 119 13.31 0.21 13.70
N ASP A 120 13.10 0.45 12.41
CA ASP A 120 12.49 1.68 11.88
C ASP A 120 11.09 1.40 11.31
N MET A 121 10.24 0.66 12.04
CA MET A 121 8.86 0.45 11.59
C MET A 121 8.13 1.80 11.46
N ARG A 122 7.42 2.00 10.35
CA ARG A 122 6.66 3.22 10.08
C ARG A 122 5.19 2.90 9.77
N PRO A 123 4.25 3.83 10.03
CA PRO A 123 2.88 3.70 9.56
C PRO A 123 2.81 3.74 8.03
N ALA A 124 1.76 3.17 7.44
CA ALA A 124 1.56 3.10 6.00
C ALA A 124 1.64 4.47 5.30
N CYS A 125 1.11 5.53 5.92
CA CYS A 125 1.17 6.89 5.39
C CYS A 125 2.61 7.38 5.15
N HIS A 126 3.58 6.94 5.96
CA HIS A 126 4.98 7.31 5.80
C HIS A 126 5.59 6.62 4.57
N TYR A 127 5.37 5.31 4.40
CA TYR A 127 5.81 4.59 3.20
C TYR A 127 5.17 5.16 1.94
N PHE A 128 3.89 5.52 2.02
CA PHE A 128 3.17 6.15 0.92
C PHE A 128 3.81 7.48 0.52
N ALA A 129 4.03 8.38 1.48
CA ALA A 129 4.67 9.67 1.21
C ALA A 129 6.08 9.50 0.62
N LEU A 130 6.85 8.51 1.08
CA LEU A 130 8.17 8.21 0.51
C LEU A 130 8.05 7.80 -0.97
N SER A 131 7.16 6.86 -1.30
CA SER A 131 6.96 6.40 -2.67
C SER A 131 6.45 7.51 -3.59
N ILE A 132 5.52 8.36 -3.14
CA ILE A 132 5.05 9.51 -3.92
C ILE A 132 6.18 10.52 -4.14
N ASN A 133 6.99 10.82 -3.12
CA ASN A 133 8.16 11.70 -3.30
C ASN A 133 9.18 11.15 -4.29
N GLN A 134 9.40 9.83 -4.31
CA GLN A 134 10.26 9.19 -5.30
C GLN A 134 9.68 9.35 -6.73
N LEU A 135 8.37 9.16 -6.87
CA LEU A 135 7.67 9.34 -8.14
C LEU A 135 7.73 10.79 -8.63
N LEU A 136 7.50 11.77 -7.76
CA LEU A 136 7.61 13.20 -8.09
C LEU A 136 9.03 13.56 -8.55
N LYS A 137 10.07 13.06 -7.86
CA LYS A 137 11.46 13.25 -8.26
C LYS A 137 11.74 12.66 -9.65
N MET A 138 11.19 11.48 -9.92
CA MET A 138 11.30 10.83 -11.24
C MET A 138 10.70 11.72 -12.34
N TYR A 139 9.49 12.24 -12.16
CA TYR A 139 8.88 13.16 -13.13
C TYR A 139 9.67 14.46 -13.30
N SER A 140 10.21 15.01 -12.21
CA SER A 140 11.07 16.22 -12.28
C SER A 140 12.32 16.01 -13.13
N PHE A 141 12.84 14.76 -13.21
CA PHE A 141 13.99 14.41 -14.03
C PHE A 141 13.65 14.30 -15.52
N PHE A 142 12.47 13.79 -15.85
CA PHE A 142 12.03 13.64 -17.25
C PHE A 142 11.58 14.96 -17.90
N GLY A 143 11.30 15.99 -17.10
CA GLY A 143 10.96 17.33 -17.59
C GLY A 143 9.53 17.48 -18.15
N GLU A 144 8.82 16.37 -18.31
CA GLU A 144 7.38 16.36 -18.59
C GLU A 144 6.59 16.49 -17.28
N THR A 145 5.66 17.44 -17.24
CA THR A 145 4.77 17.65 -16.09
C THR A 145 3.35 17.23 -16.51
N PRO A 146 2.92 16.02 -16.16
CA PRO A 146 1.54 15.62 -16.41
C PRO A 146 0.57 16.56 -15.68
N ASP A 147 -0.58 16.84 -16.30
CA ASP A 147 -1.60 17.75 -15.72
C ASP A 147 -2.11 17.28 -14.34
N TRP A 148 -1.98 15.98 -14.05
CA TRP A 148 -2.36 15.36 -12.79
C TRP A 148 -1.25 15.36 -11.74
N LEU A 149 -0.03 15.78 -12.06
CA LEU A 149 1.10 15.81 -11.12
C LEU A 149 0.82 16.63 -9.84
N PRO A 150 0.13 17.79 -9.90
CA PRO A 150 -0.24 18.55 -8.69
C PRO A 150 -1.12 17.77 -7.70
N VAL A 151 -1.89 16.78 -8.18
CA VAL A 151 -2.67 15.90 -7.31
C VAL A 151 -1.71 15.10 -6.42
N LEU A 152 -0.65 14.53 -6.98
CA LEU A 152 0.35 13.77 -6.22
C LEU A 152 1.14 14.65 -5.24
N GLU A 153 1.46 15.89 -5.62
CA GLU A 153 2.11 16.84 -4.71
C GLU A 153 1.23 17.14 -3.49
N GLY A 154 -0.09 17.30 -3.71
CA GLY A 154 -1.06 17.45 -2.64
C GLY A 154 -1.05 16.27 -1.66
N LEU A 155 -0.86 15.04 -2.15
CA LEU A 155 -0.81 13.84 -1.32
C LEU A 155 0.37 13.78 -0.35
N VAL A 156 1.52 14.37 -0.70
CA VAL A 156 2.71 14.41 0.17
C VAL A 156 2.52 15.38 1.34
N SER A 157 1.78 16.47 1.11
CA SER A 157 1.59 17.53 2.11
C SER A 157 0.76 17.10 3.33
N LEU A 158 0.12 15.92 3.28
CA LEU A 158 -0.86 15.47 4.27
C LEU A 158 -0.27 14.91 5.56
N ARG A 159 1.05 15.00 5.78
CA ARG A 159 1.72 14.48 6.97
C ARG A 159 1.13 14.97 8.31
N SER A 160 0.28 16.01 8.29
CA SER A 160 -0.43 16.58 9.45
C SER A 160 -1.82 16.01 9.71
N VAL A 161 -2.38 15.22 8.78
CA VAL A 161 -3.75 14.66 8.87
C VAL A 161 -3.74 13.16 9.25
N TRP A 162 -2.60 12.48 9.08
CA TRP A 162 -2.39 11.07 9.39
C TRP A 162 -1.85 10.84 10.80
#